data_AF-A0A3D4PHP1-F1
#
_entry.id   AF-A0A3D4PHP1-F1
#
_cell.length_a   1.000
_cell.length_b   1.000
_cell.length_c   1.000
_cell.angle_alpha   90.00
_cell.angle_beta   90.00
_cell.angle_gamma   90.00
#
_symmetry.space_group_name_H-M   'P 1'
#
loop_
_entity.id
_entity.type
_entity.pdbx_description
1 polymer ?
#
loop_
_entity_poly.entity_id
_entity_poly.type
_entity_poly.pdbx_seq_one_letter_code
_entity_poly.pdbx_strand_id
1 'polypeptide(L)'
;VFLNLQTREAIVTESTYRPNSAWACRQTKAFVEETRNREKRQAILIHDRDTKYTKKFRETVEAGGMKTNPLPKASPNLNGRYERFVETIKLECLNKFIVFDKKHLDYL
;
A
#
# COMPACT_ATOMS: atom_id res chain seq x y z
N VAL A 1 2.00 -2.54 0.29
CA VAL A 1 0.88 -3.44 -0.06
C VAL A 1 -0.28 -2.59 -0.56
N PHE A 2 -0.90 -3.00 -1.66
CA PHE A 2 -2.15 -2.44 -2.18
C PHE A 2 -3.25 -3.48 -2.02
N LEU A 3 -4.35 -3.11 -1.36
CA LEU A 3 -5.47 -4.03 -1.11
C LEU A 3 -6.67 -3.64 -1.98
N ASN A 4 -7.14 -4.58 -2.79
CA ASN A 4 -8.41 -4.42 -3.50
C ASN A 4 -9.58 -4.61 -2.51
N LEU A 5 -10.38 -3.57 -2.31
CA LEU A 5 -11.47 -3.59 -1.32
C LEU A 5 -12.62 -4.53 -1.69
N GLN A 6 -12.79 -4.85 -2.97
CA GLN A 6 -13.85 -5.73 -3.46
C GLN A 6 -13.42 -7.20 -3.43
N THR A 7 -12.26 -7.52 -4.02
CA THR A 7 -11.80 -8.90 -4.16
C THR A 7 -10.96 -9.39 -2.99
N ARG A 8 -10.50 -8.49 -2.11
CA ARG A 8 -9.51 -8.76 -1.04
C ARG A 8 -8.14 -9.20 -1.54
N GLU A 9 -7.89 -9.10 -2.84
CA GLU A 9 -6.57 -9.33 -3.41
C GLU A 9 -5.57 -8.30 -2.83
N ALA A 10 -4.43 -8.80 -2.35
CA ALA A 10 -3.34 -7.98 -1.87
C ALA A 10 -2.15 -8.09 -2.81
N ILE A 11 -1.69 -6.95 -3.32
CA ILE A 11 -0.48 -6.82 -4.12
C ILE A 11 0.62 -6.30 -3.22
N VAL A 12 1.62 -7.14 -2.97
CA VAL A 12 2.72 -6.86 -2.05
C VAL A 12 3.84 -6.17 -2.81
N THR A 13 4.45 -5.19 -2.16
CA THR A 13 5.54 -4.40 -2.73
C THR A 13 6.74 -4.47 -1.79
N GLU A 14 7.94 -4.13 -2.27
CA GLU A 14 9.17 -4.20 -1.49
C GLU A 14 9.05 -3.50 -0.13
N SER A 15 9.60 -4.11 0.93
CA SER A 15 9.61 -3.52 2.27
C SER A 15 10.64 -2.38 2.41
N THR A 16 10.54 -1.60 3.49
CA THR A 16 11.54 -0.57 3.84
C THR A 16 11.52 -0.25 5.33
N TYR A 17 12.68 0.10 5.87
CA TYR A 17 12.79 0.70 7.20
C TYR A 17 12.37 2.17 7.24
N ARG A 18 12.32 2.84 6.07
CA ARG A 18 12.09 4.29 5.97
C ARG A 18 11.04 4.58 4.89
N PRO A 19 9.74 4.42 5.22
CA PRO A 19 8.66 4.66 4.27
C PRO A 19 8.43 6.16 4.10
N ASN A 20 9.22 6.78 3.21
CA ASN A 20 9.07 8.19 2.84
C ASN A 20 8.33 8.36 1.50
N SER A 21 8.08 9.60 1.11
CA SER A 21 7.35 9.91 -0.11
C SER A 21 8.02 9.37 -1.38
N ALA A 22 9.35 9.43 -1.48
CA ALA A 22 10.08 8.91 -2.63
C ALA A 22 9.92 7.39 -2.75
N TRP A 23 9.99 6.67 -1.62
CA TRP A 23 9.69 5.24 -1.58
C TRP A 23 8.25 4.95 -1.98
N ALA A 24 7.27 5.68 -1.45
CA ALA A 24 5.86 5.51 -1.81
C ALA A 24 5.63 5.70 -3.32
N CYS A 25 6.26 6.71 -3.93
CA CYS A 25 6.21 6.91 -5.38
C CYS A 25 6.78 5.72 -6.16
N ARG A 26 7.90 5.14 -5.71
CA ARG A 26 8.47 3.95 -6.36
C ARG A 26 7.52 2.75 -6.27
N GLN A 27 6.93 2.51 -5.10
CA GLN A 27 5.99 1.39 -4.93
C GLN A 27 4.71 1.60 -5.75
N THR A 28 4.21 2.83 -5.89
CA THR A 28 3.09 3.13 -6.80
C THR A 28 3.43 2.82 -8.26
N LYS A 29 4.64 3.16 -8.72
CA LYS A 29 5.07 2.85 -10.09
C LYS A 29 5.19 1.35 -10.32
N ALA A 30 5.77 0.63 -9.36
CA ALA A 30 5.86 -0.83 -9.43
C ALA A 30 4.47 -1.48 -9.51
N PHE A 31 3.54 -1.02 -8.67
CA PHE A 31 2.15 -1.47 -8.70
C PHE A 31 1.47 -1.20 -10.05
N VAL A 32 1.62 0.01 -10.60
CA VAL A 32 1.04 0.36 -11.92
C VAL A 32 1.58 -0.54 -13.02
N GLU A 33 2.88 -0.84 -12.98
CA GLU A 33 3.52 -1.72 -13.95
C GLU A 33 3.01 -3.15 -13.82
N GLU A 34 2.91 -3.67 -12.59
CA GLU A 34 2.37 -5.01 -12.31
C GLU A 34 0.91 -5.15 -12.76
N THR A 35 0.12 -4.09 -12.66
CA THR A 35 -1.31 -4.10 -13.00
C THR A 35 -1.62 -3.63 -14.42
N ARG A 36 -0.61 -3.25 -15.22
CA ARG A 36 -0.79 -2.59 -16.53
C ARG A 36 -1.66 -3.36 -17.54
N ASN A 37 -1.58 -4.69 -17.47
CA ASN A 37 -2.24 -5.63 -18.39
C ASN A 37 -3.58 -6.15 -17.87
N ARG A 38 -4.05 -5.67 -16.71
CA ARG A 38 -5.35 -6.10 -16.18
C ARG A 38 -6.49 -5.52 -17.01
N GLU A 39 -7.48 -6.35 -17.30
CA GLU A 39 -8.70 -5.95 -17.98
C GLU A 39 -9.42 -4.81 -17.24
N LYS A 40 -9.51 -4.94 -15.91
CA LYS A 40 -10.04 -3.90 -15.02
C LYS A 40 -8.91 -3.16 -14.33
N ARG A 41 -8.59 -1.96 -14.85
CA ARG A 41 -7.62 -1.06 -14.24
C ARG A 41 -8.17 -0.41 -12.98
N GLN A 42 -7.32 -0.25 -11.97
CA GLN A 42 -7.68 0.49 -10.77
C GLN A 42 -7.85 1.97 -11.13
N ALA A 43 -8.97 2.56 -10.72
CA ALA A 43 -9.27 3.97 -11.01
C ALA A 43 -9.07 4.89 -9.80
N ILE A 44 -9.17 4.34 -8.57
CA ILE A 44 -9.12 5.11 -7.33
C ILE A 44 -8.15 4.44 -6.37
N LEU A 45 -7.21 5.22 -5.84
CA LEU A 45 -6.34 4.83 -4.73
C LEU A 45 -6.80 5.54 -3.45
N ILE A 46 -7.27 4.75 -2.48
CA ILE A 46 -7.62 5.24 -1.14
C ILE A 46 -6.39 5.10 -0.23
N HIS A 47 -6.11 6.14 0.55
CA HIS A 47 -5.02 6.14 1.53
C HIS A 47 -5.37 7.05 2.72
N ASP A 48 -4.70 6.87 3.85
CA ASP A 48 -4.83 7.77 5.01
C ASP A 48 -4.13 9.13 4.75
N ARG A 49 -4.01 9.97 5.77
CA ARG A 49 -3.35 11.29 5.65
C ARG A 49 -1.91 11.32 6.18
N ASP A 50 -1.20 10.19 6.13
CA ASP A 50 0.23 10.15 6.45
C ASP A 50 1.04 11.15 5.59
N THR A 51 2.03 11.78 6.21
CA THR A 51 2.87 12.83 5.61
C THR A 51 3.69 12.34 4.41
N LYS A 52 3.88 11.03 4.25
CA LYS A 52 4.53 10.45 3.06
C LYS A 52 3.69 10.60 1.78
N TYR A 53 2.38 10.79 1.89
CA TYR A 53 1.47 11.00 0.76
C TYR A 53 1.44 12.47 0.33
N THR A 54 2.58 12.93 -0.15
CA THR A 54 2.81 14.32 -0.56
C THR A 54 2.13 14.67 -1.88
N LYS A 55 2.25 15.94 -2.32
CA LYS A 55 1.88 16.35 -3.68
C LYS A 55 2.54 15.48 -4.75
N LYS A 56 3.83 15.17 -4.59
CA LYS A 56 4.57 14.35 -5.57
C LYS A 56 4.04 12.92 -5.68
N PHE A 57 3.59 12.36 -4.55
CA PHE A 57 2.91 11.08 -4.54
C PHE A 57 1.60 11.14 -5.32
N ARG A 58 0.77 12.17 -5.10
CA ARG A 58 -0.50 12.33 -5.85
C ARG A 58 -0.26 12.46 -7.35
N GLU A 59 0.72 13.27 -7.77
CA GLU A 59 1.15 13.37 -9.18
C GLU A 59 1.59 12.02 -9.75
N THR A 60 2.27 11.18 -8.95
CA THR A 60 2.71 9.85 -9.38
C THR A 60 1.53 8.89 -9.57
N VAL A 61 0.51 8.97 -8.71
CA VAL A 61 -0.72 8.19 -8.83
C VAL A 61 -1.52 8.62 -10.07
N GLU A 62 -1.65 9.92 -10.30
CA GLU A 62 -2.30 10.49 -11.49
C GLU A 62 -1.60 10.09 -12.78
N ALA A 63 -0.26 10.13 -12.81
CA ALA A 63 0.54 9.64 -13.94
C ALA A 63 0.35 8.14 -14.19
N GLY A 64 -0.02 7.37 -13.16
CA GLY A 64 -0.41 5.97 -13.24
C GLY A 64 -1.85 5.71 -13.70
N GLY A 65 -2.61 6.76 -14.04
CA GLY A 65 -4.00 6.65 -14.49
C GLY A 65 -5.03 6.51 -13.36
N MET A 66 -4.65 6.77 -12.12
CA MET A 66 -5.51 6.67 -10.94
C MET A 66 -5.79 8.03 -10.31
N LYS A 67 -6.90 8.16 -9.58
CA LYS A 67 -7.18 9.32 -8.73
C LYS A 67 -6.89 8.97 -7.27
N THR A 68 -6.28 9.90 -6.53
CA THR A 68 -6.14 9.74 -5.07
C THR A 68 -7.42 10.15 -4.35
N ASN A 69 -7.85 9.35 -3.38
CA ASN A 69 -8.97 9.65 -2.49
C ASN A 69 -8.52 9.52 -1.02
N PRO A 70 -7.96 10.58 -0.41
CA PRO A 70 -7.53 10.53 0.98
C PRO A 70 -8.73 10.40 1.93
N LEU A 71 -8.62 9.54 2.93
CA LEU A 71 -9.66 9.37 3.95
C LEU A 71 -9.97 10.68 4.68
N PRO A 72 -11.23 10.95 5.07
CA PRO A 72 -11.63 12.10 5.91
C PRO A 72 -10.86 12.20 7.24
N LYS A 73 -10.81 13.41 7.82
CA LYS A 73 -9.90 13.67 8.96
C LYS A 73 -10.50 12.97 10.16
N ALA A 74 -9.65 12.35 10.99
CA ALA A 74 -10.08 11.63 12.18
C ALA A 74 -11.18 10.58 11.91
N SER A 75 -11.06 9.84 10.79
CA SER A 75 -12.02 8.79 10.41
C SER A 75 -11.37 7.40 10.37
N PRO A 76 -10.92 6.87 11.52
CA PRO A 76 -10.17 5.60 11.59
C PRO A 76 -10.96 4.42 11.02
N ASN A 77 -12.27 4.39 11.25
CA ASN A 77 -13.14 3.29 10.80
C ASN A 77 -13.19 3.11 9.27
N LEU A 78 -12.85 4.14 8.50
CA LEU A 78 -12.83 4.05 7.04
C LEU A 78 -11.59 3.33 6.50
N ASN A 79 -10.55 3.15 7.32
CA ASN A 79 -9.35 2.38 6.98
C ASN A 79 -9.40 0.93 7.50
N GLY A 80 -10.43 0.57 8.25
CA GLY A 80 -10.45 -0.67 9.06
C GLY A 80 -10.23 -1.96 8.27
N ARG A 81 -10.64 -2.02 6.99
CA ARG A 81 -10.37 -3.19 6.14
C ARG A 81 -8.88 -3.39 5.85
N TYR A 82 -8.16 -2.29 5.60
CA TYR A 82 -6.73 -2.33 5.35
C TYR A 82 -5.95 -2.59 6.64
N GLU A 83 -6.34 -1.93 7.73
CA GLU A 83 -5.71 -2.14 9.05
C GLU A 83 -5.88 -3.57 9.53
N ARG A 84 -7.08 -4.15 9.40
CA ARG A 84 -7.32 -5.56 9.74
C ARG A 84 -6.49 -6.52 8.91
N PHE A 85 -6.30 -6.23 7.62
CA PHE A 85 -5.42 -7.04 6.76
C PHE A 85 -3.95 -7.00 7.24
N VAL A 86 -3.44 -5.82 7.56
CA VAL A 86 -2.08 -5.66 8.11
C VAL A 86 -1.96 -6.36 9.46
N GLU A 87 -2.98 -6.28 10.31
CA GLU A 87 -3.02 -6.98 11.58
C GLU A 87 -3.00 -8.51 11.41
N THR A 88 -3.71 -9.06 10.42
CA THR A 88 -3.62 -10.50 10.11
C THR A 88 -2.18 -10.91 9.77
N ILE A 89 -1.46 -10.15 8.94
CA ILE A 89 -0.05 -10.43 8.63
C ILE A 89 0.79 -10.43 9.92
N LYS A 90 0.54 -9.46 10.81
CA LYS A 90 1.26 -9.37 12.09
C LYS A 90 0.98 -10.57 12.99
N LEU A 91 -0.29 -10.89 13.23
CA LEU A 91 -0.69 -11.91 14.22
C LEU A 91 -0.43 -13.33 13.74
N GLU A 92 -0.73 -13.62 12.48
CA GLU A 92 -0.68 -14.97 11.92
C GLU A 92 0.71 -15.33 11.39
N CYS A 93 1.48 -14.35 10.89
CA CYS A 93 2.82 -14.59 10.37
C CYS A 93 3.89 -13.98 11.29
N LEU A 94 4.03 -12.65 11.28
CA LEU A 94 5.24 -11.99 11.81
C LEU A 94 5.46 -12.21 13.32
N ASN A 95 4.40 -12.33 14.11
CA ASN A 95 4.50 -12.60 15.55
C ASN A 95 5.00 -14.02 15.88
N LYS A 96 5.08 -14.91 14.89
CA LYS A 96 5.61 -16.27 15.03
C LYS A 96 7.11 -16.34 14.73
N PHE A 97 7.71 -15.26 14.24
CA PHE A 97 9.12 -15.22 13.84
C PHE A 97 9.88 -14.10 14.55
N ILE A 98 11.18 -14.32 14.76
CA ILE A 98 12.12 -13.25 15.10
C ILE A 98 12.77 -12.79 13.80
N VAL A 99 12.36 -11.62 13.32
CA VAL A 99 12.87 -11.04 12.07
C VAL A 99 14.17 -10.28 12.34
N PHE A 100 15.27 -10.73 11.72
CA PHE A 100 16.62 -10.22 11.99
C PHE A 100 16.99 -9.01 11.12
N ASP A 101 16.58 -9.03 9.86
CA ASP A 101 16.85 -7.96 8.92
C ASP A 101 15.76 -7.89 7.83
N LYS A 102 15.91 -6.93 6.91
CA LYS A 102 14.99 -6.75 5.79
C LYS A 102 14.97 -7.97 4.86
N LYS A 103 16.11 -8.64 4.65
CA LYS A 103 16.17 -9.78 3.74
C LYS A 103 15.39 -10.97 4.30
N HIS A 104 15.48 -11.20 5.61
CA HIS A 104 14.67 -12.18 6.31
C HIS A 104 13.19 -11.79 6.22
N LEU A 105 12.84 -10.52 6.45
CA LEU A 105 11.45 -10.06 6.28
C LEU A 105 10.90 -10.28 4.87
N ASP A 106 11.69 -9.99 3.84
CA ASP A 106 11.27 -10.14 2.44
C ASP A 106 11.19 -11.62 2.00
N TYR A 107 11.79 -12.54 2.76
CA TYR A 107 11.70 -13.98 2.53
C TYR A 107 10.45 -14.60 3.16
N LEU A 108 9.98 -14.06 4.29
CA LEU A 108 8.75 -14.50 4.98
C LEU A 108 7.49 -14.09 4.22
#